data_AF-A0A1H1L0B9-F1
#
_entry.id   AF-A0A1H1L0B9-F1
#
_cell.length_a   1.000
_cell.length_b   1.000
_cell.length_c   1.000
_cell.angle_alpha   90.00
_cell.angle_beta   90.00
_cell.angle_gamma   90.00
#
_symmetry.space_group_name_H-M   'P 1'
#
loop_
_entity.id
_entity.type
_entity.pdbx_description
1 polymer ?
#
loop_
_entity_poly.entity_id
_entity_poly.type
_entity_poly.pdbx_seq_one_letter_code
_entity_poly.pdbx_strand_id
1 'polypeptide(L)'
;MLFLFHSLKYFYGLLSYICNMKQLLFIILVLFCMPSIIGQETEKLGVKKDSVVDSKYREDQFYASVTYNLLGKKPNNVSQSGFSSGFHIGFIRDMPINKRRNIAIGIGLGLSTNSYNQNILISEENNTLNYELINSDVTFSKNKFTTYLIEIPIEFRWRTSTATEYDFWRIYTGIKLGYVVHNSSKFRGLPNDIKLSNIDNVNAIQYGLTLSAGYSNVNFHLYYALNSIFDNDTKLTDSGEIVDMTAFKIGLIFYIL
;
A
#
# COMPACT_ATOMS: atom_id res chain seq x y z
N MET A 1 -35.09 -39.40 -0.42
CA MET A 1 -34.27 -39.42 0.81
C MET A 1 -32.79 -39.77 0.57
N LEU A 2 -32.41 -40.52 -0.47
CA LEU A 2 -31.00 -40.84 -0.77
C LEU A 2 -30.16 -39.69 -1.38
N PHE A 3 -30.77 -38.75 -2.10
CA PHE A 3 -30.03 -37.65 -2.75
C PHE A 3 -29.46 -36.59 -1.77
N LEU A 4 -30.14 -36.37 -0.64
CA LEU A 4 -29.70 -35.42 0.40
C LEU A 4 -28.46 -35.91 1.17
N PHE A 5 -28.32 -37.22 1.37
CA PHE A 5 -27.15 -37.80 2.05
C PHE A 5 -25.90 -37.78 1.17
N HIS A 6 -26.04 -37.85 -0.16
CA HIS A 6 -24.91 -37.77 -1.07
C HIS A 6 -24.36 -36.33 -1.12
N SER A 7 -25.24 -35.32 -1.17
CA SER A 7 -24.86 -33.90 -1.18
C SER A 7 -24.14 -33.44 0.10
N LEU A 8 -24.53 -33.96 1.28
CA LEU A 8 -23.87 -33.59 2.54
C LEU A 8 -22.41 -34.08 2.60
N LYS A 9 -22.11 -35.28 2.09
CA LYS A 9 -20.74 -35.83 2.11
C LYS A 9 -19.76 -34.98 1.29
N TYR A 10 -20.17 -34.46 0.14
CA TYR A 10 -19.34 -33.56 -0.67
C TYR A 10 -19.14 -32.20 0.01
N PHE A 11 -20.17 -31.68 0.69
CA PHE A 11 -20.08 -30.41 1.40
C PHE A 11 -19.11 -30.48 2.60
N TYR A 12 -19.16 -31.56 3.40
CA TYR A 12 -18.19 -31.79 4.48
C TYR A 12 -16.76 -32.02 3.96
N GLY A 13 -16.60 -32.70 2.83
CA GLY A 13 -15.31 -32.87 2.17
C GLY A 13 -14.71 -31.54 1.69
N LEU A 14 -15.53 -30.68 1.09
CA LEU A 14 -15.13 -29.35 0.64
C LEU A 14 -14.78 -28.42 1.82
N LEU A 15 -15.57 -28.47 2.90
CA LEU A 15 -15.33 -27.65 4.10
C LEU A 15 -14.04 -28.08 4.83
N SER A 16 -13.77 -29.39 4.89
CA SER A 16 -12.52 -29.95 5.43
C SER A 16 -11.32 -29.55 4.56
N TYR A 17 -11.46 -29.61 3.24
CA TYR A 17 -10.41 -29.19 2.30
C TYR A 17 -10.07 -27.69 2.41
N ILE A 18 -11.09 -26.83 2.50
CA ILE A 18 -10.91 -25.38 2.69
C ILE A 18 -10.29 -25.07 4.07
N CYS A 19 -10.64 -25.81 5.11
CA CYS A 19 -10.05 -25.67 6.44
C CYS A 19 -8.56 -26.05 6.45
N ASN A 20 -8.19 -27.15 5.79
CA ASN A 20 -6.81 -27.58 5.59
C ASN A 20 -6.00 -26.58 4.75
N MET A 21 -6.60 -25.95 3.73
CA MET A 21 -5.93 -24.92 2.93
C MET A 21 -5.64 -23.65 3.74
N LYS A 22 -6.52 -23.23 4.66
CA LYS A 22 -6.28 -22.10 5.57
C LYS A 22 -5.17 -22.40 6.57
N GLN A 23 -5.13 -23.62 7.10
CA GLN A 23 -4.05 -24.09 7.98
C GLN A 23 -2.72 -24.16 7.21
N LEU A 24 -2.71 -24.62 5.97
CA LEU A 24 -1.52 -24.63 5.12
C LEU A 24 -1.02 -23.22 4.81
N LEU A 25 -1.93 -22.27 4.51
CA LEU A 25 -1.58 -20.87 4.29
C LEU A 25 -1.02 -20.20 5.55
N PHE A 26 -1.55 -20.54 6.72
CA PHE A 26 -1.05 -20.08 8.01
C PHE A 26 0.32 -20.66 8.33
N ILE A 27 0.55 -21.96 8.07
CA ILE A 27 1.86 -22.61 8.24
C ILE A 27 2.90 -22.00 7.29
N ILE A 28 2.55 -21.72 6.03
CA ILE A 28 3.43 -21.02 5.08
C ILE A 28 3.75 -19.61 5.55
N LEU A 29 2.78 -18.87 6.10
CA LEU A 29 2.99 -17.52 6.67
C LEU A 29 3.92 -17.55 7.90
N VAL A 30 3.78 -18.55 8.77
CA VAL A 30 4.62 -18.75 9.95
C VAL A 30 6.05 -19.18 9.56
N LEU A 31 6.20 -20.05 8.56
CA LEU A 31 7.50 -20.44 8.01
C LEU A 31 8.19 -19.28 7.28
N PHE A 32 7.45 -18.38 6.63
CA PHE A 32 8.01 -17.18 6.00
C PHE A 32 8.47 -16.12 7.01
N CYS A 33 7.92 -16.11 8.23
CA CYS A 33 8.41 -15.29 9.34
C CYS A 33 9.66 -15.85 10.04
N MET A 34 10.14 -17.04 9.67
CA MET A 34 11.32 -17.68 10.25
C MET A 34 12.37 -17.96 9.15
N PRO A 35 13.08 -16.91 8.69
CA PRO A 35 14.52 -16.94 8.95
C PRO A 35 15.08 -15.53 9.23
N SER A 36 15.35 -15.25 10.51
CA SER A 36 16.36 -14.25 10.93
C SER A 36 17.07 -14.69 12.22
N ILE A 37 17.17 -16.01 12.44
CA ILE A 37 18.08 -16.61 13.43
C ILE A 37 19.17 -17.35 12.66
N ILE A 38 19.90 -16.61 11.83
CA ILE A 38 21.28 -16.98 11.52
C ILE A 38 22.09 -15.99 12.35
N GLY A 39 22.72 -16.51 13.41
CA GLY A 39 23.47 -15.70 14.35
C GLY A 39 24.56 -14.89 13.66
N GLN A 40 24.63 -13.60 13.96
CA GLN A 40 25.86 -12.84 13.73
C GLN A 40 26.87 -13.27 14.79
N GLU A 41 27.87 -14.07 14.41
CA GLU A 41 29.10 -14.14 15.18
C GLU A 41 29.72 -12.74 15.20
N THR A 42 29.90 -12.18 16.39
CA THR A 42 30.72 -10.99 16.56
C THR A 42 32.17 -11.44 16.64
N GLU A 43 32.83 -11.60 15.49
CA GLU A 43 34.29 -11.75 15.48
C GLU A 43 34.93 -10.44 15.97
N LYS A 44 35.31 -10.42 17.25
CA LYS A 44 36.36 -9.51 17.73
C LYS A 44 37.72 -10.08 17.31
N LEU A 45 38.04 -9.95 16.03
CA LEU A 45 39.38 -10.25 15.52
C LEU A 45 40.08 -8.95 15.15
N GLY A 46 41.17 -8.66 15.87
CA GLY A 46 42.09 -7.57 15.58
C GLY A 46 42.71 -7.78 14.21
N VAL A 47 42.12 -7.17 13.18
CA VAL A 47 42.67 -7.07 11.84
C VAL A 47 42.91 -5.60 11.55
N LYS A 48 44.14 -5.30 11.11
CA LYS A 48 44.56 -3.96 10.69
C LYS A 48 43.51 -3.32 9.80
N LYS A 49 43.09 -2.13 10.20
CA LYS A 49 42.14 -1.29 9.50
C LYS A 49 42.79 -0.69 8.25
N ASP A 50 43.04 -1.51 7.23
CA ASP A 50 43.12 -1.01 5.85
C ASP A 50 41.68 -0.85 5.34
N SER A 51 40.90 -0.04 6.06
CA SER A 51 39.66 0.50 5.52
C SER A 51 40.07 1.52 4.49
N VAL A 52 40.17 1.12 3.22
CA VAL A 52 39.89 2.07 2.15
C VAL A 52 38.42 2.46 2.36
N VAL A 53 38.21 3.50 3.17
CA VAL A 53 36.92 4.13 3.37
C VAL A 53 36.45 4.50 1.98
N ASP A 54 35.42 3.81 1.48
CA ASP A 54 34.89 4.12 0.17
C ASP A 54 34.40 5.56 0.18
N SER A 55 35.20 6.43 -0.43
CA SER A 55 34.93 7.85 -0.55
C SER A 55 33.64 8.14 -1.32
N LYS A 56 33.00 7.13 -1.93
CA LYS A 56 31.75 7.21 -2.72
C LYS A 56 30.55 6.52 -2.09
N TYR A 57 30.60 6.04 -0.84
CA TYR A 57 29.48 5.37 -0.15
C TYR A 57 28.10 5.96 -0.47
N ARG A 58 27.22 5.12 -1.03
CA ARG A 58 25.80 5.39 -1.30
C ARG A 58 24.97 4.31 -0.64
N GLU A 59 23.85 4.71 -0.07
CA GLU A 59 22.95 3.81 0.64
C GLU A 59 21.71 3.61 -0.24
N ASP A 60 21.93 2.87 -1.34
CA ASP A 60 20.85 2.48 -2.26
C ASP A 60 19.97 1.46 -1.53
N GLN A 61 18.65 1.68 -1.53
CA GLN A 61 17.72 0.89 -0.72
C GLN A 61 16.60 0.34 -1.56
N PHE A 62 16.31 -0.94 -1.38
CA PHE A 62 14.98 -1.46 -1.64
C PHE A 62 14.06 -1.07 -0.49
N TYR A 63 12.77 -0.89 -0.79
CA TYR A 63 11.78 -0.71 0.25
C TYR A 63 10.55 -1.59 0.00
N ALA A 64 9.93 -1.99 1.11
CA ALA A 64 8.60 -2.55 1.14
C ALA A 64 7.78 -1.81 2.20
N SER A 65 6.51 -1.55 1.96
CA SER A 65 5.66 -0.85 2.91
C SER A 65 4.23 -1.36 2.88
N VAL A 66 3.60 -1.28 4.04
CA VAL A 66 2.18 -1.60 4.25
C VAL A 66 1.52 -0.41 4.90
N THR A 67 0.40 0.04 4.35
CA THR A 67 -0.34 1.20 4.85
C THR A 67 -1.81 0.89 5.09
N TYR A 68 -2.40 1.59 6.05
CA TYR A 68 -3.83 1.79 6.18
C TYR A 68 -4.21 3.10 5.49
N ASN A 69 -5.18 3.03 4.58
CA ASN A 69 -5.55 4.11 3.68
C ASN A 69 -6.87 4.75 4.13
N LEU A 70 -6.80 6.01 4.51
CA LEU A 70 -7.92 6.85 4.90
C LEU A 70 -8.31 7.78 3.74
N LEU A 71 -9.58 8.13 3.67
CA LEU A 71 -10.15 9.08 2.72
C LEU A 71 -10.46 10.40 3.45
N GLY A 72 -9.85 11.47 2.97
CA GLY A 72 -10.15 12.85 3.35
C GLY A 72 -10.99 13.54 2.27
N LYS A 73 -11.56 14.72 2.61
CA LYS A 73 -12.40 15.53 1.71
C LYS A 73 -13.54 14.75 1.02
N LYS A 74 -14.08 13.76 1.72
CA LYS A 74 -15.17 12.92 1.22
C LYS A 74 -16.51 13.70 1.18
N PRO A 75 -17.37 13.46 0.18
CA PRO A 75 -18.74 13.99 0.15
C PRO A 75 -19.55 13.63 1.39
N ASN A 76 -20.67 14.31 1.60
CA ASN A 76 -21.55 14.02 2.73
C ASN A 76 -22.04 12.58 2.68
N ASN A 77 -22.18 11.95 3.86
CA ASN A 77 -22.61 10.55 4.02
C ASN A 77 -21.70 9.48 3.38
N VAL A 78 -20.59 9.87 2.75
CA VAL A 78 -19.54 8.92 2.36
C VAL A 78 -18.81 8.44 3.62
N SER A 79 -18.67 7.13 3.76
CA SER A 79 -18.00 6.50 4.89
C SER A 79 -17.07 5.38 4.41
N GLN A 80 -16.00 5.17 5.16
CA GLN A 80 -15.13 4.02 4.98
C GLN A 80 -15.53 2.94 5.97
N SER A 81 -15.49 1.69 5.53
CA SER A 81 -15.80 0.53 6.36
C SER A 81 -14.73 -0.54 6.21
N GLY A 82 -14.46 -1.30 7.26
CA GLY A 82 -13.43 -2.35 7.24
C GLY A 82 -12.02 -1.82 6.96
N PHE A 83 -11.17 -2.69 6.41
CA PHE A 83 -9.74 -2.43 6.27
C PHE A 83 -9.34 -2.00 4.85
N SER A 84 -9.07 -0.71 4.66
CA SER A 84 -8.54 -0.11 3.44
C SER A 84 -7.01 -0.16 3.48
N SER A 85 -6.38 -0.99 2.65
CA SER A 85 -4.93 -1.25 2.72
C SER A 85 -4.16 -0.78 1.50
N GLY A 86 -2.90 -0.45 1.68
CA GLY A 86 -1.91 -0.22 0.64
C GLY A 86 -0.67 -1.09 0.81
N PHE A 87 -0.12 -1.55 -0.31
CA PHE A 87 1.17 -2.24 -0.37
C PHE A 87 2.04 -1.55 -1.41
N HIS A 88 3.28 -1.26 -1.04
CA HIS A 88 4.20 -0.54 -1.92
C HIS A 88 5.58 -1.17 -1.85
N ILE A 89 6.22 -1.34 -2.99
CA ILE A 89 7.57 -1.85 -3.11
C ILE A 89 8.35 -0.98 -4.09
N GLY A 90 9.66 -0.90 -3.94
CA GLY A 90 10.47 -0.14 -4.89
C GLY A 90 11.94 -0.10 -4.50
N PHE A 91 12.68 0.74 -5.21
CA PHE A 91 14.06 1.06 -4.89
C PHE A 91 14.26 2.57 -4.90
N ILE A 92 15.15 3.06 -4.06
CA ILE A 92 15.56 4.47 -3.99
C ILE A 92 17.08 4.52 -4.02
N ARG A 93 17.59 5.36 -4.91
CA ARG A 93 19.01 5.62 -5.06
C ARG A 93 19.39 6.90 -4.35
N ASP A 94 20.44 6.83 -3.55
CA ASP A 94 20.88 7.94 -2.73
C ASP A 94 21.95 8.81 -3.39
N MET A 95 21.78 10.12 -3.29
CA MET A 95 22.76 11.13 -3.69
C MET A 95 23.18 11.96 -2.47
N PRO A 96 24.26 11.58 -1.77
CA PRO A 96 24.74 12.32 -0.61
C PRO A 96 25.18 13.74 -0.97
N ILE A 97 24.76 14.73 -0.18
CA ILE A 97 25.03 16.16 -0.44
C ILE A 97 26.00 16.79 0.57
N ASN A 98 26.41 16.06 1.61
CA ASN A 98 27.33 16.56 2.62
C ASN A 98 28.56 15.65 2.83
N LYS A 99 29.66 16.21 3.33
CA LYS A 99 30.93 15.48 3.56
C LYS A 99 30.77 14.26 4.47
N ARG A 100 29.89 14.34 5.48
CA ARG A 100 29.57 13.22 6.38
C ARG A 100 28.68 12.15 5.76
N ARG A 101 28.11 12.41 4.57
CA ARG A 101 27.21 11.51 3.82
C ARG A 101 25.97 11.03 4.59
N ASN A 102 25.55 11.79 5.61
CA ASN A 102 24.36 11.49 6.40
C ASN A 102 23.14 12.35 5.99
N ILE A 103 23.31 13.19 4.97
CA ILE A 103 22.23 13.91 4.29
C ILE A 103 22.31 13.58 2.80
N ALA A 104 21.19 13.19 2.22
CA ALA A 104 21.09 12.84 0.80
C ALA A 104 19.77 13.32 0.19
N ILE A 105 19.77 13.41 -1.13
CA ILE A 105 18.55 13.40 -1.93
C ILE A 105 18.41 11.99 -2.52
N GLY A 106 17.31 11.33 -2.22
CA GLY A 106 16.94 10.04 -2.77
C GLY A 106 15.98 10.22 -3.95
N ILE A 107 16.23 9.51 -5.04
CA ILE A 107 15.27 9.36 -6.14
C ILE A 107 15.06 7.88 -6.44
N GLY A 108 13.82 7.47 -6.60
CA GLY A 108 13.49 6.06 -6.77
C GLY A 108 12.41 5.78 -7.80
N LEU A 109 12.11 4.49 -7.90
CA LEU A 109 11.00 3.95 -8.66
C LEU A 109 10.34 2.86 -7.83
N GLY A 110 9.01 2.84 -7.83
CA GLY A 110 8.23 1.87 -7.08
C GLY A 110 6.94 1.47 -7.76
N LEU A 111 6.28 0.49 -7.18
CA LEU A 111 4.96 0.02 -7.53
C LEU A 111 4.10 0.03 -6.27
N SER A 112 2.83 0.41 -6.41
CA SER A 112 1.89 0.30 -5.31
C SER A 112 0.54 -0.24 -5.74
N THR A 113 -0.13 -0.91 -4.81
CA THR A 113 -1.55 -1.23 -4.89
C THR A 113 -2.24 -0.63 -3.67
N ASN A 114 -3.30 0.14 -3.89
CA ASN A 114 -4.03 0.84 -2.85
C ASN A 114 -5.49 0.48 -2.94
N SER A 115 -6.10 0.14 -1.82
CA SER A 115 -7.50 -0.21 -1.74
C SER A 115 -8.26 0.63 -0.73
N TYR A 116 -9.51 0.91 -1.09
CA TYR A 116 -10.43 1.76 -0.35
C TYR A 116 -11.77 1.03 -0.27
N ASN A 117 -12.13 0.60 0.93
CA ASN A 117 -13.44 0.08 1.22
C ASN A 117 -14.32 1.25 1.68
N GLN A 118 -15.38 1.51 0.94
CA GLN A 118 -16.22 2.69 1.12
C GLN A 118 -17.67 2.38 0.71
N ASN A 119 -18.59 3.33 0.88
CA ASN A 119 -20.00 3.16 0.54
C ASN A 119 -20.45 3.85 -0.76
N ILE A 120 -19.54 4.36 -1.60
CA ILE A 120 -19.91 4.76 -2.98
C ILE A 120 -19.89 3.51 -3.87
N LEU A 121 -21.04 3.17 -4.43
CA LEU A 121 -21.20 2.18 -5.48
C LEU A 121 -20.80 2.81 -6.81
N ILE A 122 -19.90 2.14 -7.54
CA ILE A 122 -19.54 2.51 -8.90
C ILE A 122 -20.13 1.45 -9.81
N SER A 123 -21.06 1.86 -10.66
CA SER A 123 -21.74 1.01 -11.64
C SER A 123 -21.61 1.63 -13.04
N GLU A 124 -21.92 0.83 -14.06
CA GLU A 124 -21.90 1.27 -15.45
C GLU A 124 -23.22 0.85 -16.10
N GLU A 125 -23.93 1.82 -16.68
CA GLU A 125 -25.15 1.60 -17.44
C GLU A 125 -25.06 2.38 -18.76
N ASN A 126 -25.30 1.72 -19.89
CA ASN A 126 -25.22 2.33 -21.23
C ASN A 126 -23.90 3.10 -21.49
N ASN A 127 -22.76 2.51 -21.10
CA ASN A 127 -21.42 3.12 -21.16
C ASN A 127 -21.28 4.45 -20.39
N THR A 128 -22.13 4.67 -19.40
CA THR A 128 -22.07 5.82 -18.50
C THR A 128 -21.79 5.32 -17.09
N LEU A 129 -20.76 5.88 -16.46
CA LEU A 129 -20.40 5.56 -15.08
C LEU A 129 -21.33 6.30 -14.11
N ASN A 130 -21.89 5.56 -13.16
CA ASN A 130 -22.73 6.08 -12.09
C ASN A 130 -22.04 5.91 -10.74
N TYR A 131 -22.19 6.92 -9.89
CA TYR A 131 -21.60 6.99 -8.55
C TYR A 131 -22.70 7.24 -7.53
N GLU A 132 -23.15 6.18 -6.87
CA GLU A 132 -24.30 6.23 -5.96
C GLU A 132 -23.88 5.92 -4.54
N LEU A 133 -24.54 6.54 -3.56
CA LEU A 133 -24.35 6.14 -2.17
C LEU A 133 -25.16 4.88 -1.90
N ILE A 134 -24.51 3.86 -1.35
CA ILE A 134 -25.20 2.64 -0.93
C ILE A 134 -26.14 2.99 0.22
N ASN A 135 -27.45 2.87 -0.03
CA ASN A 135 -28.50 3.04 0.97
C ASN A 135 -28.36 2.04 2.13
N SER A 136 -28.84 2.40 3.31
CA SER A 136 -28.81 1.54 4.51
C SER A 136 -29.46 0.18 4.33
N ASP A 137 -30.41 0.08 3.40
CA ASP A 137 -31.25 -1.10 3.20
C ASP A 137 -30.61 -2.11 2.23
N VAL A 138 -29.53 -1.71 1.56
CA VAL A 138 -28.79 -2.58 0.63
C VAL A 138 -27.80 -3.43 1.42
N THR A 139 -28.07 -4.74 1.47
CA THR A 139 -27.15 -5.70 2.07
C THR A 139 -26.00 -6.01 1.10
N PHE A 140 -24.78 -5.65 1.49
CA PHE A 140 -23.57 -5.96 0.74
C PHE A 140 -22.47 -6.54 1.64
N SER A 141 -21.65 -7.42 1.06
CA SER A 141 -20.50 -8.03 1.76
C SER A 141 -19.18 -7.34 1.43
N LYS A 142 -19.12 -6.64 0.30
CA LYS A 142 -17.91 -5.99 -0.19
C LYS A 142 -18.25 -4.81 -1.09
N ASN A 143 -17.63 -3.67 -0.81
CA ASN A 143 -17.53 -2.58 -1.77
C ASN A 143 -16.12 -2.01 -1.67
N LYS A 144 -15.31 -2.23 -2.73
CA LYS A 144 -13.87 -1.95 -2.71
C LYS A 144 -13.41 -1.36 -4.03
N PHE A 145 -12.87 -0.15 -3.97
CA PHE A 145 -12.14 0.48 -5.05
C PHE A 145 -10.63 0.21 -4.88
N THR A 146 -9.93 -0.12 -5.96
CA THR A 146 -8.49 -0.45 -5.94
C THR A 146 -7.77 0.23 -7.08
N THR A 147 -6.60 0.79 -6.80
CA THR A 147 -5.69 1.42 -7.77
C THR A 147 -4.33 0.71 -7.75
N TYR A 148 -3.67 0.69 -8.90
CA TYR A 148 -2.33 0.18 -9.10
C TYR A 148 -1.51 1.30 -9.75
N LEU A 149 -0.37 1.64 -9.15
CA LEU A 149 0.44 2.77 -9.56
C LEU A 149 1.89 2.39 -9.78
N ILE A 150 2.52 3.06 -10.73
CA ILE A 150 3.98 3.23 -10.80
C ILE A 150 4.31 4.53 -10.07
N GLU A 151 5.26 4.50 -9.16
CA GLU A 151 5.60 5.62 -8.27
C GLU A 151 7.04 6.10 -8.46
N ILE A 152 7.26 7.40 -8.37
CA ILE A 152 8.56 8.06 -8.37
C ILE A 152 8.68 8.83 -7.04
N PRO A 153 9.28 8.24 -5.99
CA PRO A 153 9.61 8.96 -4.77
C PRO A 153 10.84 9.85 -4.97
N ILE A 154 10.76 11.08 -4.46
CA ILE A 154 11.87 12.04 -4.37
C ILE A 154 11.93 12.49 -2.91
N GLU A 155 12.98 12.08 -2.19
CA GLU A 155 13.07 12.21 -0.74
C GLU A 155 14.32 13.01 -0.34
N PHE A 156 14.15 14.00 0.53
CA PHE A 156 15.21 14.44 1.40
C PHE A 156 15.42 13.41 2.49
N ARG A 157 16.65 12.95 2.66
CA ARG A 157 17.00 11.84 3.55
C ARG A 157 18.03 12.28 4.56
N TRP A 158 17.64 12.28 5.83
CA TRP A 158 18.56 12.53 6.95
C TRP A 158 18.73 11.28 7.81
N ARG A 159 19.97 11.04 8.22
CA ARG A 159 20.37 9.92 9.06
C ARG A 159 21.30 10.38 10.17
N THR A 160 21.28 9.68 11.29
CA THR A 160 22.33 9.80 12.33
C THR A 160 23.51 8.86 12.09
N SER A 161 23.60 8.20 10.93
CA SER A 161 24.64 7.22 10.61
C SER A 161 26.04 7.81 10.51
N THR A 162 27.04 6.97 10.82
CA THR A 162 28.45 7.19 10.48
C THR A 162 28.91 6.10 9.50
N ALA A 163 30.07 6.27 8.85
CA ALA A 163 30.60 5.28 7.89
C ALA A 163 30.89 3.89 8.50
N THR A 164 30.79 3.76 9.83
CA THR A 164 31.09 2.54 10.59
C THR A 164 29.88 2.01 11.37
N GLU A 165 28.76 2.73 11.43
CA GLU A 165 27.57 2.36 12.22
C GLU A 165 26.37 2.11 11.31
N TYR A 166 25.82 0.90 11.40
CA TYR A 166 24.75 0.41 10.53
C TYR A 166 23.33 0.55 11.12
N ASP A 167 23.24 0.79 12.44
CA ASP A 167 21.97 1.08 13.11
C ASP A 167 21.88 2.55 13.51
N PHE A 168 20.90 3.25 12.96
CA PHE A 168 20.77 4.69 13.10
C PHE A 168 19.32 5.14 12.90
N TRP A 169 19.03 6.34 13.38
CA TRP A 169 17.76 7.02 13.12
C TRP A 169 17.71 7.52 11.68
N ARG A 170 16.56 7.31 11.04
CA ARG A 170 16.23 7.77 9.70
C ARG A 170 15.05 8.74 9.81
N ILE A 171 15.16 9.90 9.15
CA ILE A 171 14.04 10.80 8.88
C ILE A 171 14.09 11.16 7.41
N TYR A 172 13.17 10.61 6.64
CA TYR A 172 13.06 10.83 5.20
C TYR A 172 11.75 11.53 4.91
N THR A 173 11.78 12.58 4.12
CA THR A 173 10.58 13.33 3.76
C THR A 173 10.70 13.83 2.34
N GLY A 174 9.58 13.98 1.64
CA GLY A 174 9.62 14.52 0.30
C GLY A 174 8.30 14.41 -0.41
N ILE A 175 8.38 14.22 -1.72
CA ILE A 175 7.23 14.10 -2.60
C ILE A 175 7.24 12.72 -3.24
N LYS A 176 6.05 12.21 -3.53
CA LYS A 176 5.86 10.98 -4.28
C LYS A 176 4.88 11.26 -5.40
N LEU A 177 5.34 11.05 -6.63
CA LEU A 177 4.53 11.12 -7.84
C LEU A 177 4.10 9.69 -8.19
N GLY A 178 2.87 9.50 -8.64
CA GLY A 178 2.31 8.21 -9.00
C GLY A 178 1.51 8.32 -10.29
N TYR A 179 1.67 7.33 -11.17
CA TYR A 179 0.84 7.17 -12.36
C TYR A 179 -0.02 5.91 -12.22
N VAL A 180 -1.34 6.08 -12.29
CA VAL A 180 -2.31 4.98 -12.19
C VAL A 180 -2.28 4.19 -13.50
N VAL A 181 -1.76 2.98 -13.44
CA VAL A 181 -1.70 2.06 -14.60
C VAL A 181 -2.94 1.19 -14.72
N HIS A 182 -3.63 0.95 -13.60
CA HIS A 182 -4.84 0.17 -13.56
C HIS A 182 -5.68 0.55 -12.35
N ASN A 183 -7.00 0.47 -12.50
CA ASN A 183 -7.93 0.63 -11.40
C ASN A 183 -9.08 -0.37 -11.53
N SER A 184 -9.75 -0.66 -10.43
CA SER A 184 -10.93 -1.54 -10.43
C SER A 184 -11.88 -1.21 -9.28
N SER A 185 -13.17 -1.43 -9.51
CA SER A 185 -14.21 -1.41 -8.48
C SER A 185 -14.84 -2.80 -8.38
N LYS A 186 -15.10 -3.25 -7.14
CA LYS A 186 -15.74 -4.53 -6.85
C LYS A 186 -16.81 -4.34 -5.79
N PHE A 187 -18.05 -4.52 -6.19
CA PHE A 187 -19.21 -4.60 -5.32
C PHE A 187 -19.73 -6.06 -5.30
N ARG A 188 -20.07 -6.55 -4.11
CA ARG A 188 -20.74 -7.84 -3.91
C ARG A 188 -21.93 -7.67 -2.99
N GLY A 189 -23.13 -7.79 -3.54
CA GLY A 189 -24.38 -7.54 -2.84
C GLY A 189 -25.59 -7.86 -3.70
N LEU A 190 -26.77 -7.62 -3.14
CA LEU A 190 -28.03 -7.75 -3.88
C LEU A 190 -28.34 -6.43 -4.62
N PRO A 191 -28.94 -6.48 -5.82
CA PRO A 191 -29.42 -7.67 -6.52
C PRO A 191 -28.33 -8.46 -7.25
N ASN A 192 -27.21 -7.83 -7.61
CA ASN A 192 -26.12 -8.46 -8.37
C ASN A 192 -24.73 -7.97 -7.94
N ASP A 193 -23.73 -8.83 -8.15
CA ASP A 193 -22.31 -8.46 -8.06
C ASP A 193 -21.91 -7.56 -9.24
N ILE A 194 -21.12 -6.52 -8.97
CA ILE A 194 -20.61 -5.59 -9.99
C ILE A 194 -19.09 -5.57 -9.91
N LYS A 195 -18.44 -5.73 -11.06
CA LYS A 195 -16.99 -5.63 -11.19
C LYS A 195 -16.64 -4.79 -12.40
N LEU A 196 -15.99 -3.66 -12.15
CA LEU A 196 -15.49 -2.75 -13.17
C LEU A 196 -13.96 -2.67 -13.11
N SER A 197 -13.34 -2.39 -14.23
CA SER A 197 -11.90 -2.23 -14.38
C SER A 197 -11.60 -1.16 -15.43
N ASN A 198 -10.51 -0.42 -15.25
CA ASN A 198 -10.16 0.71 -16.12
C ASN A 198 -11.28 1.75 -16.16
N ILE A 199 -11.73 2.19 -14.99
CA ILE A 199 -12.71 3.26 -14.82
C ILE A 199 -12.05 4.58 -15.27
N ASP A 200 -12.70 5.31 -16.17
CA ASP A 200 -12.10 6.47 -16.86
C ASP A 200 -11.98 7.72 -15.98
N ASN A 201 -12.91 7.95 -15.03
CA ASN A 201 -12.92 9.17 -14.20
C ASN A 201 -11.98 9.11 -12.97
N VAL A 202 -10.80 8.51 -13.15
CA VAL A 202 -9.78 8.37 -12.09
C VAL A 202 -8.58 9.22 -12.47
N ASN A 203 -8.14 10.09 -11.56
CA ASN A 203 -6.96 10.93 -11.79
C ASN A 203 -5.75 10.03 -12.09
N ALA A 204 -5.29 10.06 -13.33
CA ALA A 204 -4.17 9.24 -13.79
C ALA A 204 -2.86 9.59 -13.07
N ILE A 205 -2.68 10.86 -12.70
CA ILE A 205 -1.53 11.33 -11.94
C ILE A 205 -1.97 11.60 -10.50
N GLN A 206 -1.38 10.91 -9.54
CA GLN A 206 -1.60 11.11 -8.11
C GLN A 206 -0.29 11.52 -7.46
N TYR A 207 -0.32 12.52 -6.59
CA TYR A 207 0.89 12.96 -5.91
C TYR A 207 0.63 13.42 -4.50
N GLY A 208 1.67 13.35 -3.67
CA GLY A 208 1.54 13.65 -2.26
C GLY A 208 2.87 13.85 -1.55
N LEU A 209 2.77 14.33 -0.32
CA LEU A 209 3.90 14.47 0.59
C LEU A 209 4.13 13.18 1.35
N THR A 210 5.39 12.81 1.56
CA THR A 210 5.79 11.65 2.35
C THR A 210 6.60 12.07 3.57
N LEU A 211 6.43 11.31 4.65
CA LEU A 211 7.28 11.37 5.84
C LEU A 211 7.49 9.95 6.36
N SER A 212 8.75 9.54 6.49
CA SER A 212 9.16 8.29 7.11
C SER A 212 10.13 8.58 8.25
N ALA A 213 9.88 8.03 9.43
CA ALA A 213 10.78 8.19 10.57
C ALA A 213 10.87 6.91 11.38
N GLY A 214 12.09 6.54 11.79
CA GLY A 214 12.29 5.32 12.55
C GLY A 214 13.75 4.96 12.74
N TYR A 215 13.97 3.73 13.20
CA TYR A 215 15.27 3.23 13.60
C TYR A 215 15.63 2.00 12.79
N SER A 216 16.85 1.98 12.27
CA SER A 216 17.31 0.88 11.42
C SER A 216 16.33 0.63 10.25
N ASN A 217 16.03 -0.62 9.95
CA ASN A 217 15.24 -1.00 8.78
C ASN A 217 13.76 -0.67 8.91
N VAL A 218 13.19 -0.52 10.12
CA VAL A 218 11.74 -0.35 10.33
C VAL A 218 11.40 1.11 10.64
N ASN A 219 10.52 1.69 9.83
CA ASN A 219 10.18 3.10 9.92
C ASN A 219 8.66 3.29 9.87
N PHE A 220 8.15 4.20 10.69
CA PHE A 220 6.79 4.71 10.53
C PHE A 220 6.71 5.49 9.23
N HIS A 221 5.58 5.39 8.51
CA HIS A 221 5.38 6.02 7.21
C HIS A 221 4.04 6.75 7.15
N LEU A 222 4.07 7.97 6.62
CA LEU A 222 2.93 8.81 6.32
C LEU A 222 2.97 9.25 4.87
N TYR A 223 1.79 9.29 4.26
CA TYR A 223 1.57 9.89 2.95
C TYR A 223 0.32 10.77 3.01
N TYR A 224 0.43 12.00 2.52
CA TYR A 224 -0.68 12.95 2.41
C TYR A 224 -0.87 13.33 0.94
N ALA A 225 -1.98 12.90 0.34
CA ALA A 225 -2.30 13.25 -1.05
C ALA A 225 -2.57 14.75 -1.19
N LEU A 226 -2.04 15.33 -2.28
CA LEU A 226 -2.26 16.73 -2.64
C LEU A 226 -3.35 16.90 -3.70
N ASN A 227 -3.81 15.81 -4.32
CA ASN A 227 -4.92 15.81 -5.28
C ASN A 227 -5.91 14.66 -5.03
N SER A 228 -7.09 14.79 -5.64
CA SER A 228 -8.17 13.80 -5.57
C SER A 228 -7.80 12.48 -6.26
N ILE A 229 -8.41 11.39 -5.80
CA ILE A 229 -8.37 10.08 -6.46
C ILE A 229 -9.19 10.09 -7.76
N PHE A 230 -10.32 10.79 -7.77
CA PHE A 230 -11.25 10.91 -8.90
C PHE A 230 -11.12 12.27 -9.58
N ASP A 231 -11.46 12.33 -10.86
CA ASP A 231 -11.40 13.57 -11.62
C ASP A 231 -12.36 14.62 -11.04
N ASN A 232 -11.99 15.90 -11.16
CA ASN A 232 -12.68 17.02 -10.49
C ASN A 232 -14.14 17.23 -10.92
N ASP A 233 -14.57 16.62 -12.02
CA ASP A 233 -15.92 16.66 -12.56
C ASP A 233 -16.78 15.44 -12.14
N THR A 234 -16.18 14.46 -11.47
CA THR A 234 -16.88 13.28 -10.94
C THR A 234 -17.86 13.70 -9.86
N LYS A 235 -19.13 13.36 -10.03
CA LYS A 235 -20.21 13.71 -9.10
C LYS A 235 -20.98 12.48 -8.66
N LEU A 236 -21.52 12.53 -7.46
CA LEU A 236 -22.53 11.59 -7.02
C LEU A 236 -23.78 11.75 -7.88
N THR A 237 -24.29 10.65 -8.43
CA THR A 237 -25.48 10.64 -9.30
C THR A 237 -26.72 11.11 -8.53
N ASP A 238 -26.82 10.76 -7.24
CA ASP A 238 -27.99 11.06 -6.41
C ASP A 238 -28.08 12.55 -6.01
N SER A 239 -26.96 13.14 -5.57
CA SER A 239 -26.93 14.49 -4.97
C SER A 239 -26.28 15.56 -5.85
N GLY A 240 -25.51 15.15 -6.86
CA GLY A 240 -24.68 16.05 -7.67
C GLY A 240 -23.43 16.58 -6.93
N GLU A 241 -23.14 16.11 -5.71
CA GLU A 241 -21.94 16.51 -4.96
C GLU A 241 -20.67 16.00 -5.64
N ILE A 242 -19.63 16.82 -5.68
CA ILE A 242 -18.33 16.47 -6.30
C ILE A 242 -17.58 15.46 -5.43
N VAL A 243 -17.04 14.42 -6.06
CA VAL A 243 -16.26 13.35 -5.42
C VAL A 243 -14.77 13.74 -5.32
N ASP A 244 -14.44 14.79 -4.56
CA ASP A 244 -13.07 15.30 -4.35
C ASP A 244 -12.29 14.51 -3.28
N MET A 245 -12.33 13.18 -3.35
CA MET A 245 -11.76 12.33 -2.31
C MET A 245 -10.24 12.26 -2.38
N THR A 246 -9.57 12.67 -1.31
CA THR A 246 -8.11 12.61 -1.15
C THR A 246 -7.68 11.43 -0.29
N ALA A 247 -6.49 10.89 -0.53
CA ALA A 247 -5.94 9.79 0.27
C ALA A 247 -4.99 10.29 1.37
N PHE A 248 -5.14 9.75 2.58
CA PHE A 248 -4.15 9.84 3.65
C PHE A 248 -3.73 8.42 4.04
N LYS A 249 -2.43 8.11 4.02
CA LYS A 249 -1.95 6.74 4.29
C LYS A 249 -1.01 6.76 5.49
N ILE A 250 -1.21 5.81 6.39
CA ILE A 250 -0.42 5.64 7.61
C ILE A 250 0.05 4.19 7.67
N GLY A 251 1.32 3.94 7.98
CA GLY A 251 1.79 2.57 8.07
C GLY A 251 3.26 2.44 8.44
N LEU A 252 3.85 1.35 7.95
CA LEU A 252 5.25 1.02 8.15
C LEU A 252 5.95 0.87 6.79
N ILE A 253 7.18 1.35 6.72
CA ILE A 253 8.10 1.16 5.60
C ILE A 253 9.38 0.50 6.12
N PHE A 254 9.79 -0.52 5.38
CA PHE A 254 10.96 -1.33 5.63
C PHE A 254 12.00 -0.99 4.56
N TYR A 255 13.17 -0.52 4.98
CA TYR A 255 14.29 -0.31 4.07
C TYR A 255 15.25 -1.50 4.16
N ILE A 256 15.68 -1.98 3.00
CA ILE A 256 16.52 -3.17 2.82
C ILE A 256 17.72 -2.75 1.96
N LEU A 257 18.92 -3.10 2.42
CA LEU A 257 20.20 -2.91 1.72
C LEU A 257 20.58 -4.14 0.91
#